data_AF-A0A1G2CU30-F1
#
_entry.id   AF-A0A1G2CU30-F1
#
_cell.length_a   1.000
_cell.length_b   1.000
_cell.length_c   1.000
_cell.angle_alpha   90.00
_cell.angle_beta   90.00
_cell.angle_gamma   90.00
#
_symmetry.space_group_name_H-M   'P 1'
#
loop_
_entity.id
_entity.type
_entity.pdbx_description
1 polymer ?
#
loop_
_entity_poly.entity_id
_entity_poly.type
_entity_poly.pdbx_seq_one_letter_code
_entity_poly.pdbx_strand_id
1 'polypeptide(L)'
;MDTSSEQKLVSALIAQHQELREDVAAILAHATSLDRSNVDLVYDELSKFKSDLFQHLKLENETFYVKYLAKKRSEGEDIEQLNNFIEQMDVIGEVVTQFLSKYATAESILNSPTGEFMKRLHEVTDILDVRIETEEGSTYQMFLSTPSSSDLPRMTEIPLASER
;
A
#
# COMPACT_ATOMS: atom_id res chain seq x y z
N MET A 1 7.21 26.79 -3.50
CA MET A 1 6.49 25.66 -4.15
C MET A 1 5.00 25.98 -4.13
N ASP A 2 4.23 25.52 -5.12
CA ASP A 2 2.78 25.76 -5.19
C ASP A 2 2.03 24.76 -4.31
N THR A 3 1.63 25.20 -3.12
CA THR A 3 0.86 24.43 -2.13
C THR A 3 -0.44 23.85 -2.72
N SER A 4 -1.01 24.48 -3.75
CA SER A 4 -2.21 23.96 -4.42
C SER A 4 -1.93 22.64 -5.16
N SER A 5 -0.73 22.48 -5.71
CA SER A 5 -0.33 21.26 -6.44
C SER A 5 -0.01 20.09 -5.49
N GLU A 6 0.55 20.38 -4.32
CA GLU A 6 0.88 19.38 -3.28
C GLU A 6 -0.40 18.85 -2.62
N GLN A 7 -1.35 19.73 -2.31
CA GLN A 7 -2.66 19.34 -1.78
C GLN A 7 -3.42 18.45 -2.76
N LYS A 8 -3.42 18.77 -4.06
CA LYS A 8 -4.06 17.94 -5.09
C LYS A 8 -3.44 16.55 -5.19
N LEU A 9 -2.11 16.45 -5.08
CA LEU A 9 -1.41 15.17 -5.09
C LEU A 9 -1.82 14.31 -3.88
N VAL A 10 -1.80 14.88 -2.68
CA VAL A 10 -2.20 14.18 -1.46
C VAL A 10 -3.67 13.76 -1.52
N SER A 11 -4.57 14.64 -1.98
CA SER A 11 -5.99 14.28 -2.15
C SER A 11 -6.18 13.14 -3.15
N ALA A 12 -5.38 13.07 -4.22
CA ALA A 12 -5.43 11.97 -5.18
C ALA A 12 -4.95 10.65 -4.56
N LEU A 13 -3.87 10.68 -3.77
CA LEU A 13 -3.36 9.48 -3.08
C LEU A 13 -4.36 8.95 -2.04
N ILE A 14 -4.98 9.82 -1.25
CA ILE A 14 -6.04 9.43 -0.29
C ILE A 14 -7.24 8.82 -1.02
N ALA A 15 -7.62 9.37 -2.18
CA ALA A 15 -8.70 8.77 -2.98
C ALA A 15 -8.31 7.37 -3.48
N GLN A 16 -7.08 7.17 -3.92
CA GLN A 16 -6.57 5.84 -4.29
C GLN A 16 -6.56 4.87 -3.10
N HIS A 17 -6.19 5.31 -1.90
CA HIS A 17 -6.28 4.47 -0.71
C HIS A 17 -7.70 4.00 -0.42
N GLN A 18 -8.70 4.87 -0.60
CA GLN A 18 -10.10 4.51 -0.47
C GLN A 18 -10.50 3.44 -1.51
N GLU A 19 -10.07 3.59 -2.76
CA GLU A 19 -10.30 2.60 -3.83
C GLU A 19 -9.65 1.24 -3.48
N LEU A 20 -8.41 1.24 -2.97
CA LEU A 20 -7.73 0.02 -2.55
C LEU A 20 -8.44 -0.70 -1.40
N ARG A 21 -8.95 0.05 -0.41
CA ARG A 21 -9.74 -0.50 0.70
C ARG A 21 -11.05 -1.10 0.21
N GLU A 22 -11.72 -0.44 -0.73
CA GLU A 22 -12.96 -0.94 -1.34
C GLU A 22 -12.73 -2.23 -2.12
N ASP A 23 -11.63 -2.31 -2.86
CA ASP A 23 -11.23 -3.51 -3.59
C ASP A 23 -10.98 -4.70 -2.67
N VAL A 24 -10.20 -4.50 -1.61
CA VAL A 24 -9.93 -5.55 -0.61
C VAL A 24 -11.21 -6.01 0.07
N ALA A 25 -12.11 -5.08 0.41
CA ALA A 25 -13.40 -5.41 1.01
C ALA A 25 -14.27 -6.28 0.08
N ALA A 26 -14.28 -5.99 -1.22
CA ALA A 26 -14.99 -6.79 -2.22
C ALA A 26 -14.42 -8.22 -2.31
N ILE A 27 -13.10 -8.35 -2.41
CA ILE A 27 -12.40 -9.64 -2.46
C ILE A 27 -12.73 -10.47 -1.21
N LEU A 28 -12.64 -9.88 -0.02
CA LEU A 28 -12.94 -10.56 1.25
C LEU A 28 -14.39 -11.06 1.31
N ALA A 29 -15.34 -10.24 0.85
CA ALA A 29 -16.76 -10.60 0.84
C ALA A 29 -17.03 -11.84 -0.03
N HIS A 30 -16.42 -11.92 -1.22
CA HIS A 30 -16.62 -13.05 -2.12
C HIS A 30 -15.76 -14.26 -1.79
N ALA A 31 -14.57 -14.07 -1.21
CA ALA A 31 -13.67 -15.16 -0.87
C ALA A 31 -14.10 -15.97 0.37
N THR A 32 -15.06 -15.47 1.16
CA THR A 32 -15.57 -16.15 2.37
C THR A 32 -16.15 -17.55 2.06
N SER A 33 -16.68 -17.75 0.85
CA SER A 33 -17.17 -19.06 0.37
C SER A 33 -16.53 -19.44 -0.96
N LEU A 34 -15.19 -19.39 -1.03
CA LEU A 34 -14.44 -19.67 -2.25
C LEU A 34 -14.68 -21.09 -2.79
N ASP A 35 -15.23 -21.19 -3.99
CA ASP A 35 -15.43 -22.41 -4.75
C ASP A 35 -15.39 -22.15 -6.27
N ARG A 36 -15.73 -23.16 -7.09
CA ARG A 36 -15.70 -23.03 -8.56
C ARG A 36 -16.73 -22.06 -9.13
N SER A 37 -17.77 -21.72 -8.38
CA SER A 37 -18.85 -20.83 -8.83
C SER A 37 -18.50 -19.35 -8.67
N ASN A 38 -17.55 -19.00 -7.80
CA ASN A 38 -17.17 -17.61 -7.51
C ASN A 38 -15.67 -17.32 -7.63
N VAL A 39 -14.80 -18.31 -7.89
CA VAL A 39 -13.36 -18.07 -8.02
C VAL A 39 -13.00 -17.11 -9.16
N ASP A 40 -13.74 -17.13 -10.27
CA ASP A 40 -13.51 -16.20 -11.37
C ASP A 40 -13.82 -14.75 -10.96
N LEU A 41 -14.85 -14.54 -10.14
CA LEU A 41 -15.17 -13.22 -9.59
C LEU A 41 -14.06 -12.72 -8.65
N VAL A 42 -13.58 -13.57 -7.74
CA VAL A 42 -12.47 -13.24 -6.83
C VAL A 42 -11.19 -12.92 -7.64
N TYR A 43 -10.95 -13.65 -8.72
CA TYR A 43 -9.82 -13.39 -9.62
C TYR A 43 -9.95 -12.05 -10.35
N ASP A 44 -11.13 -11.70 -10.85
CA ASP A 44 -11.38 -10.42 -11.51
C ASP A 44 -11.18 -9.25 -10.54
N GLU A 45 -11.65 -9.38 -9.30
CA GLU A 45 -11.46 -8.39 -8.23
C GLU A 45 -9.99 -8.25 -7.83
N LEU A 46 -9.25 -9.35 -7.69
CA LEU A 46 -7.79 -9.31 -7.49
C LEU A 46 -7.07 -8.65 -8.65
N SER A 47 -7.54 -8.83 -9.88
CA SER A 47 -6.95 -8.22 -11.07
C SER A 47 -7.18 -6.71 -11.11
N LYS A 48 -8.38 -6.26 -10.70
CA LYS A 48 -8.68 -4.82 -10.50
C LYS A 48 -7.79 -4.24 -9.40
N PHE A 49 -7.79 -4.85 -8.22
CA PHE A 49 -6.96 -4.43 -7.09
C PHE A 49 -5.48 -4.32 -7.47
N LYS A 50 -4.96 -5.29 -8.22
CA LYS A 50 -3.59 -5.27 -8.73
C LYS A 50 -3.32 -4.07 -9.64
N SER A 51 -4.23 -3.76 -10.55
CA SER A 51 -4.13 -2.59 -11.42
C SER A 51 -4.07 -1.30 -10.60
N ASP A 52 -4.97 -1.16 -9.64
CA ASP A 52 -5.12 0.06 -8.86
C ASP A 52 -3.95 0.25 -7.89
N LEU A 53 -3.48 -0.84 -7.28
CA LEU A 53 -2.25 -0.85 -6.47
C LEU A 53 -1.04 -0.41 -7.28
N PHE A 54 -0.86 -0.91 -8.50
CA PHE A 54 0.27 -0.49 -9.33
C PHE A 54 0.19 0.97 -9.74
N GLN A 55 -1.00 1.49 -10.04
CA GLN A 55 -1.18 2.90 -10.35
C GLN A 55 -0.87 3.78 -9.14
N HIS A 56 -1.29 3.35 -7.94
CA HIS A 56 -1.00 4.00 -6.68
C HIS A 56 0.52 4.02 -6.38
N LEU A 57 1.16 2.85 -6.32
CA LEU A 57 2.61 2.74 -6.08
C LEU A 57 3.42 3.54 -7.10
N LYS A 58 2.99 3.58 -8.36
CA LYS A 58 3.63 4.40 -9.38
C LYS A 58 3.54 5.89 -9.06
N LEU A 59 2.34 6.39 -8.73
CA LEU A 59 2.16 7.80 -8.40
C LEU A 59 2.99 8.17 -7.16
N GLU A 60 3.04 7.29 -6.18
CA GLU A 60 3.77 7.49 -4.95
C GLU A 60 5.29 7.51 -5.19
N ASN A 61 5.85 6.47 -5.81
CA ASN A 61 7.29 6.30 -6.00
C ASN A 61 7.87 7.23 -7.08
N GLU A 62 7.14 7.50 -8.16
CA GLU A 62 7.64 8.36 -9.23
C GLU A 62 7.36 9.85 -8.98
N THR A 63 6.40 10.19 -8.11
CA THR A 63 6.00 11.59 -7.88
C THR A 63 6.06 12.02 -6.43
N PHE A 64 5.33 11.36 -5.53
CA PHE A 64 5.20 11.81 -4.15
C PHE A 64 6.55 11.79 -3.41
N TYR A 65 7.20 10.63 -3.33
CA TYR A 65 8.46 10.50 -2.60
C TYR A 65 9.59 11.31 -3.22
N VAL A 66 9.63 11.39 -4.55
CA VAL A 66 10.59 12.25 -5.27
C VAL A 66 10.44 13.71 -4.85
N LYS A 67 9.20 14.21 -4.78
CA LYS A 67 8.92 15.58 -4.32
C LYS A 67 9.23 15.77 -2.85
N TYR A 68 8.89 14.79 -2.01
CA TYR A 68 9.12 14.88 -0.58
C TYR A 68 10.62 14.93 -0.25
N LEU A 69 11.42 14.06 -0.85
CA LEU A 69 12.88 14.07 -0.74
C LEU A 69 13.49 15.38 -1.24
N ALA A 70 13.03 15.89 -2.40
CA ALA A 70 13.51 17.15 -2.94
C ALA A 70 13.22 18.33 -2.01
N LYS A 71 12.02 18.36 -1.41
CA LYS A 71 11.61 19.37 -0.44
C LYS A 71 12.49 19.30 0.81
N LYS A 72 12.63 18.13 1.44
CA LYS A 72 13.45 17.94 2.64
C LYS A 72 14.93 18.30 2.43
N ARG A 73 15.49 17.91 1.28
CA ARG A 73 16.84 18.31 0.89
C ARG A 73 16.97 19.83 0.75
N SER A 74 15.96 20.51 0.21
CA SER A 74 15.97 21.99 0.09
C SER A 74 15.83 22.71 1.42
N GLU A 75 15.25 22.05 2.43
CA GLU A 75 15.13 22.53 3.82
C GLU A 75 16.44 22.30 4.63
N GLY A 76 17.44 21.64 4.03
CA GLY A 76 18.71 21.34 4.68
C GLY A 76 18.66 20.14 5.63
N GLU A 77 17.61 19.33 5.55
CA GLU A 77 17.48 18.11 6.35
C GLU A 77 18.33 16.97 5.80
N ASP A 78 18.82 16.13 6.72
CA ASP A 78 19.38 14.84 6.37
C ASP A 78 18.25 13.88 5.97
N ILE A 79 18.33 13.39 4.73
CA ILE A 79 17.31 12.56 4.12
C ILE A 79 17.53 11.06 4.33
N GLU A 80 18.59 10.64 5.04
CA GLU A 80 18.86 9.21 5.28
C GLU A 80 17.67 8.52 5.95
N GLN A 81 17.08 9.14 6.97
CA GLN A 81 15.91 8.60 7.66
C GLN A 81 14.68 8.52 6.74
N LEU A 82 14.50 9.50 5.85
CA LEU A 82 13.41 9.48 4.88
C LEU A 82 13.63 8.41 3.80
N ASN A 83 14.86 8.18 3.34
CA ASN A 83 15.16 7.09 2.42
C ASN A 83 14.87 5.72 3.08
N ASN A 84 15.32 5.51 4.31
CA ASN A 84 15.04 4.26 5.05
C ASN A 84 13.54 4.05 5.26
N PHE A 85 12.77 5.13 5.45
CA PHE A 85 11.32 5.07 5.52
C PHE A 85 10.71 4.63 4.19
N ILE A 86 11.14 5.23 3.07
CA ILE A 86 10.65 4.88 1.72
C ILE A 86 10.97 3.43 1.39
N GLU A 87 12.19 2.95 1.70
CA GLU A 87 12.57 1.55 1.50
C GLU A 87 11.66 0.59 2.28
N GLN A 88 11.24 0.95 3.50
CA GLN A 88 10.29 0.15 4.26
C GLN A 88 8.90 0.13 3.63
N MET A 89 8.44 1.24 3.06
CA MET A 89 7.19 1.28 2.31
C MET A 89 7.29 0.43 1.04
N ASP A 90 8.42 0.46 0.33
CA ASP A 90 8.66 -0.41 -0.83
C ASP A 90 8.61 -1.90 -0.46
N VAL A 91 9.19 -2.30 0.69
CA VAL A 91 9.09 -3.68 1.19
C VAL A 91 7.63 -4.09 1.44
N ILE A 92 6.82 -3.21 2.02
CA ILE A 92 5.37 -3.46 2.20
C ILE A 92 4.70 -3.67 0.83
N GLY A 93 4.98 -2.79 -0.14
CA GLY A 93 4.45 -2.91 -1.50
C GLY A 93 4.85 -4.23 -2.16
N GLU A 94 6.10 -4.66 -1.95
CA GLU A 94 6.60 -5.93 -2.47
C GLU A 94 5.81 -7.13 -1.92
N VAL A 95 5.56 -7.19 -0.61
CA VAL A 95 4.78 -8.28 0.01
C VAL A 95 3.39 -8.42 -0.63
N VAL A 96 2.70 -7.29 -0.84
CA VAL A 96 1.37 -7.29 -1.49
C VAL A 96 1.49 -7.76 -2.95
N THR A 97 2.50 -7.30 -3.68
CA THR A 97 2.71 -7.72 -5.08
C THR A 97 3.09 -9.20 -5.22
N GLN A 98 3.80 -9.77 -4.24
CA GLN A 98 4.14 -11.20 -4.20
C GLN A 98 2.87 -12.05 -3.98
N PHE A 99 1.96 -11.62 -3.11
CA PHE A 99 0.64 -12.25 -2.96
C PHE A 99 -0.14 -12.23 -4.28
N LEU A 100 -0.21 -11.09 -4.95
CA LEU A 100 -0.91 -10.94 -6.24
C LEU A 100 -0.28 -11.78 -7.35
N SER A 101 1.03 -12.01 -7.28
CA SER A 101 1.75 -12.87 -8.22
C SER A 101 1.48 -14.35 -7.95
N LYS A 102 1.39 -14.75 -6.68
CA LYS A 102 1.05 -16.12 -6.28
C LYS A 102 -0.36 -16.52 -6.72
N TYR A 103 -1.31 -15.59 -6.64
CA TYR A 103 -2.72 -15.81 -6.96
C TYR A 103 -3.14 -15.21 -8.31
N ALA A 104 -2.22 -15.21 -9.29
CA ALA A 104 -2.40 -14.57 -10.59
C ALA A 104 -3.38 -15.30 -11.54
N THR A 105 -4.01 -16.40 -11.10
CA THR A 105 -5.01 -17.15 -11.86
C THR A 105 -6.09 -17.71 -10.95
N ALA A 106 -7.32 -17.88 -11.45
CA ALA A 106 -8.39 -18.58 -10.74
C ALA A 106 -7.97 -19.99 -10.27
N GLU A 107 -7.19 -20.71 -11.07
CA GLU A 107 -6.67 -22.03 -10.71
C GLU A 107 -5.72 -21.98 -9.50
N SER A 108 -4.80 -21.01 -9.44
CA SER A 108 -3.89 -20.84 -8.30
C SER A 108 -4.62 -20.49 -6.99
N ILE A 109 -5.76 -19.81 -7.09
CA ILE A 109 -6.63 -19.50 -5.95
C ILE A 109 -7.34 -20.79 -5.48
N LEU A 110 -7.99 -21.50 -6.41
CA LEU A 110 -8.78 -22.70 -6.11
C LEU A 110 -7.94 -23.87 -5.59
N ASN A 111 -6.73 -24.04 -6.13
CA ASN A 111 -5.82 -25.12 -5.76
C ASN A 111 -4.94 -24.79 -4.56
N SER A 112 -5.14 -23.62 -3.94
CA SER A 112 -4.43 -23.29 -2.70
C SER A 112 -4.81 -24.26 -1.57
N PRO A 113 -3.86 -24.66 -0.71
CA PRO A 113 -4.16 -25.36 0.52
C PRO A 113 -5.32 -24.73 1.28
N THR A 114 -6.21 -25.56 1.83
CA THR A 114 -7.45 -25.10 2.48
C THR A 114 -7.18 -23.96 3.48
N GLY A 115 -7.79 -22.81 3.22
CA GLY A 115 -7.69 -21.62 4.07
C GLY A 115 -6.41 -20.79 3.89
N GLU A 116 -5.44 -21.24 3.08
CA GLU A 116 -4.21 -20.49 2.85
C GLU A 116 -4.47 -19.18 2.11
N PHE A 117 -5.29 -19.20 1.05
CA PHE A 117 -5.65 -17.99 0.32
C PHE A 117 -6.23 -16.92 1.26
N MET A 118 -7.24 -17.29 2.05
CA MET A 118 -7.88 -16.38 3.02
C MET A 118 -6.91 -15.88 4.08
N LYS A 119 -6.07 -16.76 4.64
CA LYS A 119 -5.05 -16.37 5.62
C LYS A 119 -4.10 -15.32 5.02
N ARG A 120 -3.58 -15.59 3.82
CA ARG A 120 -2.67 -14.67 3.13
C ARG A 120 -3.35 -13.36 2.73
N LEU A 121 -4.62 -13.41 2.33
CA LEU A 121 -5.42 -12.22 2.01
C LEU A 121 -5.56 -11.31 3.24
N HIS A 122 -5.83 -11.88 4.41
CA HIS A 122 -5.83 -11.11 5.66
C HIS A 122 -4.46 -10.52 5.98
N GLU A 123 -3.38 -11.31 5.90
CA GLU A 123 -2.02 -10.82 6.14
C GLU A 123 -1.66 -9.63 5.24
N VAL A 124 -1.97 -9.69 3.94
CA VAL A 124 -1.69 -8.56 3.04
C VAL A 124 -2.62 -7.37 3.24
N THR A 125 -3.85 -7.60 3.70
CA THR A 125 -4.79 -6.53 4.06
C THR A 125 -4.23 -5.73 5.24
N ASP A 126 -3.83 -6.41 6.31
CA ASP A 126 -3.25 -5.77 7.50
C ASP A 126 -1.97 -4.99 7.16
N ILE A 127 -1.12 -5.57 6.29
CA ILE A 127 0.11 -4.93 5.83
C ILE A 127 -0.16 -3.68 4.98
N LEU A 128 -1.16 -3.74 4.09
CA LEU A 128 -1.58 -2.60 3.30
C LEU A 128 -2.16 -1.49 4.19
N ASP A 129 -3.00 -1.85 5.17
CA ASP A 129 -3.56 -0.88 6.12
C ASP A 129 -2.47 -0.16 6.92
N VAL A 130 -1.42 -0.87 7.36
CA VAL A 130 -0.27 -0.23 8.04
C VAL A 130 0.40 0.82 7.15
N ARG A 131 0.60 0.53 5.85
CA ARG A 131 1.14 1.51 4.90
C ARG A 131 0.25 2.74 4.83
N ILE A 132 -1.05 2.52 4.57
CA ILE A 132 -2.01 3.59 4.38
C ILE A 132 -2.12 4.46 5.64
N GLU A 133 -2.24 3.85 6.82
CA GLU A 133 -2.32 4.55 8.10
C GLU A 133 -1.05 5.39 8.38
N THR A 134 0.12 4.85 8.05
CA THR A 134 1.40 5.55 8.22
C THR A 134 1.44 6.79 7.32
N GLU A 135 1.06 6.62 6.06
CA GLU A 135 1.07 7.69 5.06
C GLU A 135 0.05 8.80 5.38
N GLU A 136 -1.21 8.43 5.62
CA GLU A 136 -2.29 9.37 5.91
C GLU A 136 -2.13 10.02 7.29
N GLY A 137 -1.65 9.27 8.28
CA GLY A 137 -1.51 9.73 9.65
C GLY A 137 -0.33 10.66 9.88
N SER A 138 0.71 10.59 9.05
CA SER A 138 1.96 11.31 9.31
C SER A 138 2.66 11.83 8.05
N THR A 139 2.94 10.97 7.07
CA THR A 139 3.77 11.32 5.90
C THR A 139 3.16 12.45 5.08
N TYR A 140 1.85 12.39 4.81
CA TYR A 140 1.16 13.42 4.02
C TYR A 140 1.11 14.76 4.76
N GLN A 141 0.90 14.74 6.08
CA GLN A 141 0.93 15.98 6.87
C GLN A 141 2.31 16.63 6.86
N MET A 142 3.38 15.85 7.00
CA MET A 142 4.76 16.36 6.97
C MET A 142 5.16 16.85 5.58
N PHE A 143 4.64 16.21 4.53
CA PHE A 143 4.81 16.69 3.16
C PHE A 143 4.11 18.03 2.92
N LEU A 144 2.87 18.21 3.41
CA LEU A 144 2.11 19.45 3.23
C LEU A 144 2.56 20.59 4.14
N SER A 145 3.06 20.25 5.33
CA SER A 145 3.56 21.22 6.29
C SER A 145 5.04 21.53 6.06
N THR A 146 5.56 22.55 6.74
CA THR A 146 7.00 22.71 7.01
C THR A 146 7.21 22.42 8.49
N PRO A 147 7.40 21.17 8.92
CA PRO A 147 7.71 20.88 10.31
C PRO A 147 9.20 21.14 10.59
N SER A 148 9.50 21.48 11.84
CA SER A 148 10.87 21.52 12.37
C SER A 148 11.50 20.11 12.35
N SER A 149 12.84 20.02 12.29
CA SER A 149 13.63 18.80 12.02
C SER A 149 13.52 17.64 13.04
N SER A 150 12.53 17.62 13.93
CA SER A 150 12.39 16.64 15.02
C SER A 150 11.24 15.65 14.85
N ASP A 151 10.44 15.78 13.79
CA ASP A 151 9.09 15.20 13.75
C ASP A 151 8.91 14.07 12.74
N LEU A 152 9.97 13.39 12.27
CA LEU A 152 9.84 12.30 11.30
C LEU A 152 8.89 11.18 11.79
N PRO A 153 8.16 10.50 10.88
CA PRO A 153 7.21 9.45 11.25
C PRO A 153 7.90 8.37 12.07
N ARG A 154 7.42 8.13 13.30
CA ARG A 154 7.83 6.95 14.06
C ARG A 154 6.96 5.78 13.62
N MET A 155 7.61 4.73 13.11
CA MET A 155 6.90 3.51 12.75
C MET A 155 6.45 2.75 13.99
N THR A 156 5.23 2.23 13.93
CA THR A 156 4.76 1.09 14.72
C THR A 156 5.38 -0.18 14.15
N GLU A 157 5.77 -1.13 15.02
CA GLU A 157 6.41 -2.38 14.61
C GLU A 157 5.53 -3.15 13.63
N ILE A 158 6.03 -3.42 12.41
CA ILE A 158 5.37 -4.30 11.44
C ILE A 158 5.50 -5.73 11.96
N PRO A 159 4.40 -6.47 12.17
CA PRO A 159 4.48 -7.90 12.46
C PRO A 159 5.11 -8.60 11.25
N LEU A 160 6.37 -9.01 11.38
CA LEU A 160 6.96 -9.94 10.43
C LEU A 160 6.13 -11.22 10.46
N ALA A 161 5.42 -11.50 9.37
CA ALA A 161 4.81 -12.80 9.16
C ALA A 161 5.91 -13.85 9.27
N SER A 162 5.93 -14.59 10.37
CA SER A 162 6.89 -15.66 10.60
C SER A 162 6.88 -16.61 9.41
N GLU A 163 8.01 -16.71 8.74
CA GLU A 163 8.29 -17.79 7.80
C GLU A 163 8.15 -19.12 8.56
N ARG A 164 7.09 -19.88 8.24
CA ARG A 164 6.96 -21.30 8.53
C ARG A 164 6.19 -21.99 7.41
#